data_AF-A0A3M4UEW2-F1
#
_entry.id   AF-A0A3M4UEW2-F1
#
_cell.length_a   1.000
_cell.length_b   1.000
_cell.length_c   1.000
_cell.angle_alpha   90.00
_cell.angle_beta   90.00
_cell.angle_gamma   90.00
#
_symmetry.space_group_name_H-M   'P 1'
#
loop_
_entity.id
_entity.type
_entity.pdbx_description
1 polymer ?
#
loop_
_entity_poly.entity_id
_entity_poly.type
_entity_poly.pdbx_seq_one_letter_code
_entity_poly.pdbx_strand_id
1 'polypeptide(L)'
;MIKQLSTISILALFAGCTSVADKPVGPAFDTSQNPELLSPDLYSNGAKTRQEPTVRYGRYALVNTAPEAEQRDLMAQIIDVSIPPNMHPSVQDAMQYVISRSGYALCPPTTDHVNILFTRPLPSAQYKLGPMSLRNTLQVLAGPAWQVKVNEVTRDVCFVLRPGYQLPDTPKPTAPVQTDPPSNTEKTR
;
A
#
# COMPACT_ATOMS: atom_id res chain seq x y z
N MET A 1 -74.78 50.34 29.32
CA MET A 1 -73.99 49.08 29.32
C MET A 1 -74.43 48.28 28.09
N ILE A 2 -73.87 48.54 26.90
CA ILE A 2 -72.60 48.01 26.33
C ILE A 2 -72.69 46.50 26.01
N LYS A 3 -72.97 46.13 24.75
CA LYS A 3 -71.99 45.56 23.79
C LYS A 3 -72.71 45.00 22.55
N GLN A 4 -72.49 45.63 21.40
CA GLN A 4 -72.65 44.99 20.09
C GLN A 4 -71.38 44.19 19.80
N LEU A 5 -71.52 42.95 19.33
CA LEU A 5 -70.44 42.10 18.84
C LEU A 5 -70.62 41.92 17.32
N SER A 6 -69.96 42.77 16.56
CA SER A 6 -69.81 42.62 15.11
C SER A 6 -68.68 41.62 14.84
N THR A 7 -69.01 40.47 14.25
CA THR A 7 -68.04 39.52 13.72
C THR A 7 -67.56 40.00 12.36
N ILE A 8 -66.33 40.53 12.30
CA ILE A 8 -65.66 40.87 11.04
C ILE A 8 -64.96 39.61 10.53
N SER A 9 -65.47 39.05 9.43
CA SER A 9 -64.84 37.95 8.70
C SER A 9 -63.69 38.49 7.85
N ILE A 10 -62.44 38.23 8.25
CA ILE A 10 -61.24 38.56 7.48
C ILE A 10 -61.06 37.47 6.41
N LEU A 11 -61.30 37.81 5.14
CA LEU A 11 -61.02 36.96 4.00
C LEU A 11 -59.55 37.14 3.60
N ALA A 12 -58.69 36.21 4.00
CA ALA A 12 -57.29 36.16 3.56
C ALA A 12 -57.21 35.53 2.16
N LEU A 13 -57.02 36.37 1.13
CA LEU A 13 -56.68 35.92 -0.22
C LEU A 13 -55.20 35.51 -0.25
N PHE A 14 -54.92 34.21 -0.24
CA PHE A 14 -53.60 33.70 -0.58
C PHE A 14 -53.40 33.84 -2.10
N ALA A 15 -52.61 34.83 -2.51
CA ALA A 15 -52.05 34.90 -3.85
C ALA A 15 -50.91 33.86 -3.95
N GLY A 16 -51.21 32.71 -4.57
CA GLY A 16 -50.19 31.73 -4.93
C GLY A 16 -49.53 32.11 -6.25
N CYS A 17 -48.30 32.61 -6.21
CA CYS A 17 -47.44 32.68 -7.40
C CYS A 17 -46.77 31.31 -7.60
N THR A 18 -47.21 30.55 -8.60
CA THR A 18 -46.47 29.38 -9.10
C THR A 18 -45.35 29.91 -9.99
N SER A 19 -44.12 29.99 -9.47
CA SER A 19 -42.94 30.10 -10.33
C SER A 19 -42.59 28.70 -10.82
N VAL A 20 -42.83 28.46 -12.11
CA VAL A 20 -42.20 27.33 -12.80
C VAL A 20 -40.72 27.70 -12.92
N ALA A 21 -39.89 27.11 -12.06
CA ALA A 21 -38.45 27.15 -12.24
C ALA A 21 -38.13 26.35 -13.51
N ASP A 22 -37.80 27.06 -14.59
CA ASP A 22 -37.20 26.46 -15.78
C ASP A 22 -35.87 25.85 -15.33
N LYS A 23 -35.87 24.52 -15.23
CA LYS A 23 -34.65 23.76 -14.92
C LYS A 23 -33.71 24.01 -16.11
N PRO A 24 -32.49 24.53 -15.92
CA PRO A 24 -31.59 24.72 -17.03
C PRO A 24 -31.40 23.36 -17.71
N VAL A 25 -31.73 23.31 -19.00
CA VAL A 25 -31.37 22.21 -19.88
C VAL A 25 -29.87 22.02 -19.69
N GLY A 26 -29.52 20.91 -19.04
CA GLY A 26 -28.12 20.49 -18.91
C GLY A 26 -27.49 20.45 -20.29
N PRO A 27 -26.16 20.63 -20.40
CA PRO A 27 -25.51 20.69 -21.69
C PRO A 27 -25.91 19.47 -22.52
N ALA A 28 -26.26 19.73 -23.78
CA ALA A 28 -26.59 18.72 -24.78
C ALA A 28 -25.66 17.52 -24.62
N PHE A 29 -26.24 16.31 -24.61
CA PHE A 29 -25.50 15.05 -24.50
C PHE A 29 -24.38 15.02 -25.53
N ASP A 30 -23.17 15.32 -25.08
CA ASP A 30 -21.97 15.09 -25.85
C ASP A 30 -21.83 13.58 -25.99
N THR A 31 -22.05 13.07 -27.20
CA THR A 31 -22.05 11.63 -27.48
C THR A 31 -20.61 11.11 -27.65
N SER A 32 -19.60 11.92 -27.34
CA SER A 32 -18.19 11.54 -27.30
C SER A 32 -17.85 10.78 -26.00
N GLN A 33 -18.37 9.56 -25.84
CA GLN A 33 -18.00 8.66 -24.72
C GLN A 33 -16.65 7.97 -24.93
N ASN A 34 -15.59 8.72 -25.25
CA ASN A 34 -14.25 8.14 -25.33
C ASN A 34 -13.14 9.14 -24.94
N PRO A 35 -12.29 8.85 -23.94
CA PRO A 35 -12.38 7.73 -22.99
C PRO A 35 -13.32 8.03 -21.80
N GLU A 36 -14.24 7.10 -21.50
CA GLU A 36 -15.04 7.14 -20.26
C GLU A 36 -14.29 6.42 -19.12
N LEU A 37 -14.15 7.10 -17.98
CA LEU A 37 -13.59 6.50 -16.77
C LEU A 37 -14.67 5.68 -16.05
N LEU A 38 -14.38 4.39 -15.79
CA LEU A 38 -15.30 3.48 -15.11
C LEU A 38 -15.75 4.07 -13.76
N SER A 39 -17.07 4.14 -13.57
CA SER A 39 -17.69 4.63 -12.34
C SER A 39 -18.78 3.65 -11.86
N PRO A 40 -18.78 3.26 -10.58
CA PRO A 40 -17.80 3.61 -9.54
C PRO A 40 -16.45 2.89 -9.73
N ASP A 41 -15.35 3.60 -9.44
CA ASP A 41 -14.01 2.99 -9.45
C ASP A 41 -13.82 2.05 -8.25
N LEU A 42 -13.43 0.81 -8.55
CA LEU A 42 -13.06 -0.22 -7.57
C LEU A 42 -11.87 0.23 -6.72
N TYR A 43 -10.93 1.02 -7.26
CA TYR A 43 -9.70 1.41 -6.55
C TYR A 43 -9.76 2.83 -5.96
N SER A 44 -10.96 3.41 -5.86
CA SER A 44 -11.17 4.76 -5.30
C SER A 44 -10.56 4.98 -3.90
N ASN A 45 -10.41 3.92 -3.09
CA ASN A 45 -9.76 3.94 -1.78
C ASN A 45 -8.50 3.04 -1.71
N GLY A 46 -7.86 2.81 -2.87
CA GLY A 46 -6.83 1.81 -3.06
C GLY A 46 -7.37 0.38 -3.09
N ALA A 47 -6.51 -0.60 -2.86
CA ALA A 47 -6.85 -2.04 -2.89
C ALA A 47 -7.74 -2.51 -1.71
N LYS A 48 -8.23 -1.61 -0.85
CA LYS A 48 -9.06 -1.96 0.30
C LYS A 48 -10.42 -2.50 -0.13
N THR A 49 -10.90 -3.55 0.52
CA THR A 49 -12.20 -4.17 0.24
C THR A 49 -13.35 -3.17 0.46
N ARG A 50 -14.24 -3.09 -0.53
CA ARG A 50 -15.55 -2.43 -0.47
C ARG A 50 -16.64 -3.51 -0.47
N GLN A 51 -17.75 -3.22 0.20
CA GLN A 51 -18.94 -4.07 0.10
C GLN A 51 -19.54 -3.94 -1.30
N GLU A 52 -19.67 -5.06 -2.00
CA GLU A 52 -20.36 -5.15 -3.29
C GLU A 52 -21.77 -5.71 -3.10
N PRO A 53 -22.68 -5.52 -4.08
CA PRO A 53 -24.01 -6.10 -4.04
C PRO A 53 -23.96 -7.61 -3.82
N THR A 54 -24.88 -8.13 -3.03
CA THR A 54 -25.07 -9.57 -2.89
C THR A 54 -26.17 -10.01 -3.84
N VAL A 55 -25.88 -10.98 -4.70
CA VAL A 55 -26.84 -11.50 -5.69
C VAL A 55 -27.48 -12.77 -5.16
N ARG A 56 -28.80 -12.92 -5.35
CA ARG A 56 -29.49 -14.16 -4.98
C ARG A 56 -29.25 -15.22 -6.04
N TYR A 57 -28.52 -16.27 -5.67
CA TYR A 57 -28.29 -17.45 -6.48
C TYR A 57 -29.31 -18.54 -6.09
N GLY A 58 -30.25 -18.83 -7.00
CA GLY A 58 -31.36 -19.74 -6.72
C GLY A 58 -32.33 -19.20 -5.66
N ARG A 59 -32.98 -20.12 -4.92
CA ARG A 59 -34.01 -19.76 -3.92
C ARG A 59 -33.47 -19.53 -2.51
N TYR A 60 -32.24 -19.99 -2.22
CA TYR A 60 -31.72 -20.02 -0.85
C TYR A 60 -30.27 -19.54 -0.70
N ALA A 61 -29.55 -19.23 -1.79
CA ALA A 61 -28.19 -18.73 -1.68
C ALA A 61 -28.13 -17.23 -2.01
N LEU A 62 -27.38 -16.51 -1.18
CA LEU A 62 -26.94 -15.15 -1.43
C LEU A 62 -25.43 -15.23 -1.65
N VAL A 63 -24.96 -14.77 -2.80
CA VAL A 63 -23.54 -14.81 -3.18
C VAL A 63 -23.03 -13.39 -3.23
N ASN A 64 -21.95 -13.11 -2.50
CA ASN A 64 -21.25 -11.85 -2.57
C ASN A 64 -20.53 -11.76 -3.92
N THR A 65 -20.76 -10.69 -4.68
CA THR A 65 -20.06 -10.47 -5.96
C THR A 65 -18.79 -9.64 -5.81
N ALA A 66 -18.37 -9.35 -4.58
CA ALA A 66 -17.10 -8.70 -4.32
C ALA A 66 -15.92 -9.58 -4.78
N PRO A 67 -14.90 -9.00 -5.42
CA PRO A 67 -13.63 -9.68 -5.60
C PRO A 67 -13.08 -10.15 -4.26
N GLU A 68 -12.41 -11.30 -4.25
CA GLU A 68 -11.70 -11.77 -3.07
C GLU A 68 -10.58 -10.78 -2.71
N ALA A 69 -10.20 -10.74 -1.43
CA ALA A 69 -9.22 -9.77 -0.94
C ALA A 69 -7.89 -9.86 -1.70
N GLU A 70 -7.42 -11.08 -1.98
CA GLU A 70 -6.20 -11.38 -2.73
C GLU A 70 -6.28 -11.09 -4.24
N GLN A 71 -7.48 -11.08 -4.82
CA GLN A 71 -7.70 -10.69 -6.21
C GLN A 71 -7.62 -9.17 -6.37
N ARG A 72 -8.04 -8.43 -5.33
CA ARG A 72 -8.05 -6.96 -5.32
C ARG A 72 -6.73 -6.36 -4.82
N ASP A 73 -6.19 -6.93 -3.74
CA ASP A 73 -4.91 -6.60 -3.13
C ASP A 73 -3.98 -7.81 -3.28
N LEU A 74 -3.10 -7.77 -4.29
CA LEU A 74 -2.16 -8.87 -4.54
C LEU A 74 -1.20 -9.10 -3.36
N MET A 75 -0.98 -8.12 -2.47
CA MET A 75 -0.21 -8.32 -1.24
C MET A 75 -0.99 -9.08 -0.16
N ALA A 76 -2.30 -9.28 -0.33
CA ALA A 76 -3.15 -10.07 0.57
C ALA A 76 -3.15 -11.57 0.26
N GLN A 77 -2.56 -12.01 -0.87
CA GLN A 77 -2.43 -13.42 -1.26
C GLN A 77 -1.91 -14.28 -0.10
N ILE A 78 -2.63 -15.35 0.22
CA ILE A 78 -2.20 -16.31 1.23
C ILE A 78 -1.11 -17.21 0.66
N ILE A 79 0.01 -17.29 1.37
CA ILE A 79 1.11 -18.18 1.01
C ILE A 79 1.44 -19.14 2.16
N ASP A 80 1.93 -20.31 1.77
CA ASP A 80 2.50 -21.34 2.64
C ASP A 80 3.83 -21.79 2.04
N VAL A 81 4.91 -21.56 2.77
CA VAL A 81 6.28 -21.79 2.31
C VAL A 81 6.97 -22.77 3.25
N SER A 82 7.55 -23.79 2.62
CA SER A 82 8.34 -24.82 3.28
C SER A 82 9.70 -24.95 2.59
N ILE A 83 10.76 -24.56 3.29
CA ILE A 83 12.14 -24.69 2.85
C ILE A 83 12.72 -25.99 3.42
N PRO A 84 13.31 -26.87 2.59
CA PRO A 84 13.97 -28.08 3.07
C PRO A 84 15.11 -27.79 4.06
N PRO A 85 15.27 -28.59 5.13
CA PRO A 85 16.25 -28.32 6.20
C PRO A 85 17.71 -28.48 5.77
N ASN A 86 17.96 -29.15 4.64
CA ASN A 86 19.29 -29.33 4.05
C ASN A 86 19.71 -28.16 3.13
N MET A 87 18.85 -27.15 2.97
CA MET A 87 19.20 -25.91 2.27
C MET A 87 19.67 -24.85 3.26
N HIS A 88 20.53 -23.95 2.78
CA HIS A 88 21.00 -22.80 3.55
C HIS A 88 20.83 -21.50 2.75
N PRO A 89 19.57 -21.11 2.44
CA PRO A 89 19.30 -19.94 1.63
C PRO A 89 19.63 -18.65 2.37
N SER A 90 19.89 -17.59 1.60
CA SER A 90 19.86 -16.23 2.11
C SER A 90 18.43 -15.73 2.29
N VAL A 91 18.27 -14.60 2.98
CA VAL A 91 16.98 -13.88 3.04
C VAL A 91 16.52 -13.48 1.64
N GLN A 92 17.45 -13.10 0.75
CA GLN A 92 17.11 -12.77 -0.64
C GLN A 92 16.50 -13.97 -1.38
N ASP A 93 17.11 -15.15 -1.26
CA ASP A 93 16.62 -16.37 -1.92
C ASP A 93 15.21 -16.73 -1.43
N ALA A 94 14.96 -16.62 -0.12
CA ALA A 94 13.65 -16.87 0.47
C ALA A 94 12.60 -15.86 -0.02
N MET A 95 12.94 -14.57 -0.06
CA MET A 95 12.04 -13.53 -0.58
C MET A 95 11.76 -13.73 -2.07
N GLN A 96 12.77 -14.09 -2.86
CA GLN A 96 12.63 -14.35 -4.29
C GLN A 96 11.71 -15.55 -4.55
N TYR A 97 11.80 -16.59 -3.71
CA TYR A 97 10.90 -17.72 -3.75
C TYR A 97 9.46 -17.31 -3.44
N VAL A 98 9.26 -16.59 -2.32
CA VAL A 98 7.95 -16.09 -1.86
C VAL A 98 7.27 -15.23 -2.92
N ILE A 99 8.02 -14.37 -3.62
CA ILE A 99 7.43 -13.41 -4.56
C ILE A 99 7.17 -13.99 -5.96
N SER A 100 7.79 -15.12 -6.32
CA SER A 100 7.89 -15.67 -7.68
C SER A 100 6.57 -15.88 -8.43
N ARG A 101 5.43 -15.95 -7.72
CA ARG A 101 4.09 -16.10 -8.30
C ARG A 101 3.10 -15.03 -7.86
N SER A 102 3.57 -13.98 -7.19
CA SER A 102 2.69 -12.94 -6.64
C SER A 102 2.31 -11.86 -7.66
N GLY A 103 3.01 -11.79 -8.79
CA GLY A 103 2.91 -10.68 -9.74
C GLY A 103 3.78 -9.48 -9.40
N TYR A 104 4.56 -9.53 -8.31
CA TYR A 104 5.57 -8.52 -7.97
C TYR A 104 6.99 -9.01 -8.26
N ALA A 105 7.91 -8.07 -8.44
CA ALA A 105 9.35 -8.29 -8.49
C ALA A 105 10.04 -7.69 -7.26
N LEU A 106 11.17 -8.27 -6.86
CA LEU A 106 12.05 -7.66 -5.85
C LEU A 106 12.94 -6.62 -6.52
N CYS A 107 13.16 -5.50 -5.83
CA CYS A 107 14.14 -4.54 -6.29
C CYS A 107 15.57 -5.09 -6.19
N PRO A 108 16.50 -4.61 -7.05
CA PRO A 108 17.83 -5.17 -7.12
C PRO A 108 18.62 -4.90 -5.83
N PRO A 109 19.62 -5.76 -5.48
CA PRO A 109 20.46 -5.57 -4.30
C PRO A 109 21.26 -4.26 -4.33
N THR A 110 21.40 -3.63 -5.49
CA THR A 110 22.06 -2.33 -5.67
C THR A 110 21.20 -1.15 -5.23
N THR A 111 19.92 -1.36 -4.90
CA THR A 111 19.04 -0.31 -4.41
C THR A 111 19.30 0.00 -2.93
N ASP A 112 19.65 1.26 -2.66
CA ASP A 112 19.89 1.80 -1.33
C ASP A 112 20.88 0.94 -0.51
N HIS A 113 20.46 0.45 0.64
CA HIS A 113 21.25 -0.39 1.54
C HIS A 113 20.65 -1.79 1.73
N VAL A 114 19.72 -2.19 0.87
CA VAL A 114 18.95 -3.44 1.00
C VAL A 114 19.83 -4.68 0.95
N ASN A 115 20.99 -4.60 0.28
CA ASN A 115 21.98 -5.69 0.27
C ASN A 115 22.38 -6.19 1.67
N ILE A 116 22.34 -5.33 2.68
CA ILE A 116 22.63 -5.68 4.08
C ILE A 116 21.63 -6.72 4.61
N LEU A 117 20.37 -6.65 4.19
CA LEU A 117 19.32 -7.62 4.52
C LEU A 117 19.44 -8.87 3.64
N PHE A 118 19.56 -8.67 2.34
CA PHE A 118 19.54 -9.74 1.34
C PHE A 118 20.62 -10.79 1.53
N THR A 119 21.81 -10.36 1.96
CA THR A 119 22.96 -11.25 2.21
C THR A 119 22.90 -12.02 3.53
N ARG A 120 21.90 -11.76 4.39
CA ARG A 120 21.80 -12.48 5.68
C ARG A 120 21.39 -13.93 5.46
N PRO A 121 21.94 -14.88 6.23
CA PRO A 121 21.47 -16.25 6.20
C PRO A 121 20.03 -16.30 6.72
N LEU A 122 19.20 -17.14 6.12
CA LEU A 122 17.83 -17.35 6.59
C LEU A 122 17.85 -18.12 7.92
N PRO A 123 17.24 -17.59 9.01
CA PRO A 123 17.11 -18.30 10.27
C PRO A 123 16.22 -19.54 10.14
N SER A 124 16.56 -20.62 10.85
CA SER A 124 15.80 -21.88 10.83
C SER A 124 14.32 -21.72 11.22
N ALA A 125 14.02 -20.76 12.10
CA ALA A 125 12.65 -20.41 12.49
C ALA A 125 11.79 -19.92 11.31
N GLN A 126 12.40 -19.49 10.20
CA GLN A 126 11.72 -18.99 9.00
C GLN A 126 11.66 -20.03 7.87
N TYR A 127 12.01 -21.30 8.12
CA TYR A 127 11.94 -22.35 7.08
C TYR A 127 10.52 -22.86 6.85
N LYS A 128 9.61 -22.56 7.80
CA LYS A 128 8.18 -22.84 7.70
C LYS A 128 7.44 -21.54 7.93
N LEU A 129 6.79 -21.02 6.90
CA LEU A 129 6.10 -19.74 6.92
C LEU A 129 4.69 -19.92 6.39
N GLY A 130 3.69 -19.62 7.22
CA GLY A 130 2.29 -19.61 6.81
C GLY A 130 1.41 -20.64 7.53
N PRO A 131 0.11 -20.68 7.20
CA PRO A 131 -0.56 -19.83 6.21
C PRO A 131 -0.64 -18.37 6.68
N MET A 132 -0.15 -17.43 5.86
CA MET A 132 -0.27 -16.00 6.12
C MET A 132 -0.18 -15.20 4.81
N SER A 133 -0.55 -13.92 4.84
CA SER A 133 -0.49 -13.07 3.64
C SER A 133 0.95 -12.85 3.17
N LEU A 134 1.11 -12.62 1.86
CA LEU A 134 2.38 -12.21 1.25
C LEU A 134 2.96 -10.98 1.95
N ARG A 135 2.13 -9.97 2.23
CA ARG A 135 2.48 -8.78 3.00
C ARG A 135 3.15 -9.12 4.34
N ASN A 136 2.51 -10.01 5.12
CA ASN A 136 3.02 -10.38 6.44
C ASN A 136 4.30 -11.21 6.31
N THR A 137 4.35 -12.13 5.35
CA THR A 137 5.55 -12.96 5.11
C THR A 137 6.77 -12.10 4.77
N LEU A 138 6.61 -11.12 3.88
CA LEU A 138 7.69 -10.21 3.52
C LEU A 138 8.17 -9.38 4.72
N GLN A 139 7.25 -8.96 5.60
CA GLN A 139 7.61 -8.26 6.84
C GLN A 139 8.35 -9.17 7.83
N VAL A 140 7.93 -10.43 7.97
CA VAL A 140 8.60 -11.43 8.83
C VAL A 140 10.01 -11.72 8.33
N LEU A 141 10.18 -11.93 7.02
CA LEU A 141 11.48 -12.14 6.39
C LEU A 141 12.40 -10.91 6.52
N ALA A 142 11.84 -9.71 6.40
CA ALA A 142 12.62 -8.47 6.52
C ALA A 142 13.05 -8.17 7.96
N GLY A 143 12.28 -8.63 8.94
CA GLY A 143 12.53 -8.38 10.36
C GLY A 143 12.20 -6.95 10.80
N PRO A 144 12.45 -6.62 12.07
CA PRO A 144 11.95 -5.39 12.69
C PRO A 144 12.65 -4.11 12.19
N ALA A 145 13.91 -4.19 11.77
CA ALA A 145 14.67 -3.03 11.30
C ALA A 145 14.20 -2.51 9.93
N TRP A 146 13.59 -3.38 9.12
CA TRP A 146 13.23 -3.09 7.74
C TRP A 146 11.71 -2.97 7.57
N GLN A 147 11.29 -1.98 6.78
CA GLN A 147 9.91 -1.75 6.40
C GLN A 147 9.75 -2.07 4.91
N VAL A 148 8.71 -2.84 4.57
CA VAL A 148 8.36 -3.15 3.18
C VAL A 148 7.81 -1.90 2.50
N LYS A 149 8.35 -1.58 1.32
CA LYS A 149 7.94 -0.50 0.42
C LYS A 149 7.46 -1.13 -0.89
N VAL A 150 6.21 -0.90 -1.26
CA VAL A 150 5.62 -1.44 -2.50
C VAL A 150 5.40 -0.30 -3.49
N ASN A 151 5.80 -0.51 -4.75
CA ASN A 151 5.43 0.34 -5.87
C ASN A 151 4.39 -0.39 -6.72
N GLU A 152 3.13 0.02 -6.61
CA GLU A 152 2.03 -0.61 -7.35
C GLU A 152 2.07 -0.34 -8.87
N VAL A 153 2.75 0.73 -9.30
CA VAL A 153 2.86 1.09 -10.72
C VAL A 153 3.81 0.13 -11.44
N THR A 154 4.98 -0.12 -10.86
CA THR A 154 5.97 -1.05 -11.43
C THR A 154 5.81 -2.48 -10.93
N ARG A 155 4.97 -2.68 -9.90
CA ARG A 155 4.84 -3.92 -9.13
C ARG A 155 6.18 -4.39 -8.55
N ASP A 156 6.90 -3.47 -7.94
CA ASP A 156 8.15 -3.77 -7.24
C ASP A 156 7.99 -3.73 -5.72
N VAL A 157 8.72 -4.60 -5.04
CA VAL A 157 8.87 -4.63 -3.58
C VAL A 157 10.32 -4.30 -3.21
N CYS A 158 10.47 -3.30 -2.35
CA CYS A 158 11.73 -2.86 -1.76
C CYS A 158 11.63 -2.83 -0.24
N PHE A 159 12.76 -2.53 0.41
CA PHE A 159 12.85 -2.39 1.85
C PHE A 159 13.55 -1.08 2.19
N VAL A 160 13.03 -0.40 3.22
CA VAL A 160 13.62 0.83 3.75
C VAL A 160 13.84 0.66 5.24
N LEU A 161 14.87 1.32 5.76
CA LEU A 161 15.20 1.26 7.18
C LEU A 161 14.10 1.98 7.99
N ARG A 162 13.63 1.37 9.08
CA ARG A 162 12.69 2.02 9.99
C ARG A 162 13.36 3.17 10.75
N PRO A 163 12.59 4.23 11.10
CA PRO A 163 13.07 5.25 12.02
C PRO A 163 13.60 4.64 13.32
N GLY A 164 14.77 5.12 13.78
CA GLY A 164 15.41 4.64 15.01
C GLY A 164 16.46 3.54 14.81
N TYR A 165 16.52 2.90 13.64
CA TYR A 165 17.62 2.01 13.27
C TYR A 165 18.69 2.79 12.51
N GLN A 166 19.95 2.36 12.66
CA GLN A 166 21.10 2.97 12.00
C GLN A 166 21.79 1.93 11.12
N LEU A 167 22.32 2.39 9.98
CA LEU A 167 23.15 1.56 9.13
C LEU A 167 24.49 1.30 9.82
N PRO A 168 25.12 0.14 9.58
CA PRO A 168 26.48 -0.10 10.06
C PRO A 168 27.42 0.99 9.54
N ASP A 169 28.28 1.51 10.42
CA ASP A 169 29.34 2.42 10.01
C ASP A 169 30.23 1.72 9.00
N THR A 170 30.26 2.23 7.76
CA THR A 170 31.28 1.78 6.81
C THR A 170 32.60 2.34 7.30
N PRO A 171 33.65 1.51 7.55
CA PRO A 171 34.94 2.04 7.93
C PRO A 171 35.41 3.02 6.85
N LYS A 172 35.49 4.30 7.20
CA LYS A 172 36.11 5.31 6.34
C LYS A 172 37.54 4.83 6.07
N PRO A 173 37.98 4.70 4.79
CA PRO A 173 39.38 4.38 4.51
C PRO A 173 40.25 5.41 5.21
N THR A 174 40.99 4.96 6.23
CA THR A 174 42.01 5.80 6.87
C THR A 174 43.06 6.06 5.79
N ALA A 175 43.19 7.31 5.37
CA ALA A 175 44.28 7.73 4.51
C ALA A 175 45.60 7.26 5.16
N PRO A 176 46.58 6.76 4.38
CA PRO A 176 47.85 6.30 4.95
C PRO A 176 48.48 7.44 5.74
N VAL A 177 48.81 7.16 7.02
CA VAL A 177 49.60 8.04 7.87
C VAL A 177 50.97 8.18 7.20
N GLN A 178 51.21 9.33 6.56
CA GLN A 178 52.54 9.72 6.12
C GLN A 178 53.42 9.81 7.37
N THR A 179 54.33 8.84 7.51
CA THR A 179 55.36 8.88 8.54
C THR A 179 56.47 9.75 7.98
N ASP A 180 56.52 11.01 8.38
CA ASP A 180 57.65 11.87 8.07
C ASP A 180 58.94 11.26 8.66
N PRO A 181 60.04 11.16 7.89
CA PRO A 181 61.29 10.63 8.40
C PRO A 181 61.93 11.61 9.41
N PRO A 182 62.64 11.10 10.43
CA PRO A 182 63.28 11.95 11.42
C PRO A 182 64.39 12.80 10.77
N SER A 183 64.31 14.11 11.00
CA SER A 183 65.36 15.08 10.70
C SER A 183 66.58 14.79 11.58
N ASN A 184 67.66 14.30 10.98
CA ASN A 184 68.95 14.14 11.64
C ASN A 184 69.64 15.51 11.72
N THR A 185 69.63 16.13 12.91
CA THR A 185 70.54 17.24 13.21
C THR A 185 71.85 16.68 13.75
N GLU A 186 72.77 16.39 12.83
CA GLU A 186 74.16 16.07 13.16
C GLU A 186 74.85 17.31 13.75
N LYS A 187 75.20 17.22 15.03
CA LYS A 187 75.98 18.22 15.77
C LYS A 187 77.39 17.69 15.96
N THR A 188 78.34 18.18 15.17
CA THR A 188 79.79 17.95 15.33
C THR A 188 80.47 19.32 15.18
N ARG A 189 80.79 19.97 16.31
CA ARG A 189 82.12 20.10 16.95
C ARG A 189 83.18 20.71 16.04
#